data_AF-A0A7C6ICW3-F1
#
_entry.id   AF-A0A7C6ICW3-F1
#
_cell.length_a   1.000
_cell.length_b   1.000
_cell.length_c   1.000
_cell.angle_alpha   90.00
_cell.angle_beta   90.00
_cell.angle_gamma   90.00
#
_symmetry.space_group_name_H-M   'P 1'
#
loop_
_entity.id
_entity.type
_entity.pdbx_description
1 polymer ?
#
loop_
_entity_poly.entity_id
_entity_poly.type
_entity_poly.pdbx_seq_one_letter_code
_entity_poly.pdbx_strand_id
1 'polypeptide(L)'
;MPEGDAVWRVARRLHGAFAGEALVRSDLRWPDIATTDLRGVTTVAVVPRGKHLLHRLDNGMTLHSHLRMDGAWRIMATTTPPPPFGAPTVRAVLATAEWTAVGNALGMLDLVRTRDEARLVGHLGPDVLGPGWDSHEAARRLA
;
A
#
# COMPACT_ATOMS: atom_id res chain seq x y z
N MET A 1 -12.91 -9.85 6.97
CA MET A 1 -12.31 -8.56 6.55
C MET A 1 -11.09 -8.31 7.43
N PRO A 2 -9.90 -7.98 6.89
CA PRO A 2 -8.76 -7.55 7.68
C PRO A 2 -9.14 -6.32 8.51
N GLU A 3 -8.95 -6.42 9.81
CA GLU A 3 -9.12 -5.31 10.75
C GLU A 3 -7.87 -4.41 10.74
N GLY A 4 -7.88 -3.34 11.55
CA GLY A 4 -6.80 -2.34 11.56
C GLY A 4 -5.43 -2.94 11.92
N ASP A 5 -5.39 -3.93 12.81
CA ASP A 5 -4.17 -4.64 13.20
C ASP A 5 -3.55 -5.43 12.03
N ALA A 6 -4.40 -6.06 11.21
CA ALA A 6 -3.98 -6.83 10.04
C ALA A 6 -3.41 -5.89 8.97
N VAL A 7 -4.07 -4.76 8.73
CA VAL A 7 -3.58 -3.73 7.79
C VAL A 7 -2.27 -3.12 8.27
N TRP A 8 -2.13 -2.83 9.56
CA TRP A 8 -0.88 -2.33 10.13
C TRP A 8 0.29 -3.33 9.97
N ARG A 9 0.06 -4.62 10.21
CA ARG A 9 1.08 -5.67 9.98
C ARG A 9 1.49 -5.76 8.51
N VAL A 10 0.53 -5.65 7.59
CA VAL A 10 0.81 -5.63 6.14
C VAL A 10 1.64 -4.39 5.77
N ALA A 11 1.25 -3.21 6.26
CA ALA A 11 1.99 -1.97 6.00
C ALA A 11 3.45 -2.08 6.47
N ARG A 12 3.69 -2.59 7.69
CA ARG A 12 5.05 -2.76 8.21
C ARG A 12 5.89 -3.73 7.40
N ARG A 13 5.30 -4.83 6.95
CA ARG A 13 5.99 -5.81 6.09
C ARG A 13 6.36 -5.21 4.74
N LEU A 14 5.42 -4.50 4.10
CA LEU A 14 5.68 -3.80 2.84
C LEU A 14 6.73 -2.71 3.02
N HIS A 15 6.62 -1.92 4.09
CA HIS A 15 7.59 -0.87 4.39
C HIS A 15 9.00 -1.43 4.56
N GLY A 16 9.17 -2.50 5.35
CA GLY A 16 10.48 -3.11 5.55
C GLY A 16 11.10 -3.74 4.29
N ALA A 17 10.28 -4.11 3.30
CA ALA A 17 10.76 -4.69 2.05
C ALA A 17 11.01 -3.66 0.93
N PHE A 18 10.38 -2.49 1.00
CA PHE A 18 10.36 -1.52 -0.10
C PHE A 18 10.94 -0.16 0.25
N ALA A 19 10.86 0.32 1.49
CA ALA A 19 11.27 1.68 1.81
C ALA A 19 12.75 1.93 1.53
N GLY A 20 13.04 3.03 0.83
CA GLY A 20 14.40 3.36 0.36
C GLY A 20 14.79 2.68 -0.95
N GLU A 21 14.00 1.71 -1.43
CA GLU A 21 14.33 0.93 -2.62
C GLU A 21 13.57 1.41 -3.87
N ALA A 22 14.28 1.43 -4.99
CA ALA A 22 13.71 1.72 -6.30
C ALA A 22 12.93 0.52 -6.84
N LEU A 23 11.77 0.80 -7.44
CA LEU A 23 10.98 -0.23 -8.10
C LEU A 23 11.67 -0.66 -9.41
N VAL A 24 11.93 -1.96 -9.56
CA VAL A 24 12.41 -2.59 -10.80
C VAL A 24 11.27 -3.19 -11.62
N ARG A 25 10.09 -3.36 -11.02
CA ARG A 25 8.85 -3.79 -11.69
C ARG A 25 7.64 -3.08 -11.10
N SER A 26 6.72 -2.69 -11.99
CA SER A 26 5.37 -2.25 -11.68
C SER A 26 4.41 -2.86 -12.71
N ASP A 27 3.45 -3.65 -12.25
CA ASP A 27 2.35 -4.22 -13.04
C ASP A 27 1.06 -3.99 -12.24
N LEU A 28 0.27 -3.01 -12.67
CA LEU A 28 -0.98 -2.61 -12.01
C LEU A 28 -2.14 -3.06 -12.88
N ARG A 29 -3.07 -3.83 -12.34
CA ARG A 29 -4.19 -4.43 -13.08
C ARG A 29 -5.50 -3.84 -12.63
N TRP A 30 -5.58 -2.52 -12.79
CA TRP A 30 -6.75 -1.72 -12.48
C TRP A 30 -6.99 -0.70 -13.61
N PRO A 31 -8.22 -0.58 -14.15
CA PRO A 31 -8.45 0.13 -15.41
C PRO A 31 -7.81 1.52 -15.52
N ASP A 32 -7.94 2.34 -14.48
CA ASP A 32 -7.51 3.74 -14.52
C ASP A 32 -5.99 3.94 -14.43
N ILE A 33 -5.25 2.90 -14.05
CA ILE A 33 -3.80 2.98 -13.78
C ILE A 33 -3.00 1.87 -14.48
N ALA A 34 -3.64 1.08 -15.35
CA ALA A 34 -3.05 -0.13 -15.93
C ALA A 34 -1.79 0.11 -16.78
N THR A 35 -1.68 1.29 -17.39
CA THR A 35 -0.55 1.69 -18.22
C THR A 35 0.53 2.44 -17.45
N THR A 36 0.35 2.63 -16.13
CA THR A 36 1.31 3.36 -15.32
C THR A 36 2.58 2.55 -15.12
N ASP A 37 3.71 3.15 -15.45
CA ASP A 37 5.03 2.62 -15.13
C ASP A 37 5.64 3.38 -13.95
N LEU A 38 5.94 2.64 -12.89
CA LEU A 38 6.58 3.17 -11.68
C LEU A 38 8.03 2.68 -11.54
N ARG A 39 8.60 2.05 -12.56
CA ARG A 39 10.01 1.61 -12.52
C ARG A 39 10.94 2.81 -12.34
N GLY A 40 11.99 2.62 -11.55
CA GLY A 40 12.95 3.66 -11.16
C GLY A 40 12.45 4.60 -10.06
N VAL A 41 11.17 4.58 -9.72
CA VAL A 41 10.60 5.38 -8.63
C VAL A 41 10.88 4.71 -7.29
N THR A 42 11.33 5.48 -6.31
CA THR A 42 11.72 4.97 -4.98
C THR A 42 10.54 5.01 -4.01
N THR A 43 10.39 3.95 -3.23
CA THR A 43 9.42 3.96 -2.14
C THR A 43 9.93 4.81 -0.99
N VAL A 44 9.18 5.83 -0.61
CA VAL A 44 9.47 6.65 0.58
C VAL A 44 8.98 5.96 1.84
N ALA A 45 7.72 5.53 1.85
CA ALA A 45 7.12 4.88 3.01
C ALA A 45 5.89 4.05 2.62
N VAL A 46 5.56 3.06 3.44
CA VAL A 46 4.27 2.35 3.35
C VAL A 46 3.61 2.44 4.72
N VAL A 47 2.51 3.18 4.79
CA VAL A 47 1.85 3.48 6.07
C VAL A 47 0.39 3.03 6.06
N PRO A 48 -0.12 2.48 7.18
CA PRO A 48 -1.54 2.21 7.32
C PRO A 48 -2.28 3.51 7.65
N ARG A 49 -3.54 3.57 7.23
CA ARG A 49 -4.51 4.57 7.67
C ARG A 49 -5.87 3.92 7.85
N GLY A 50 -6.18 3.49 9.07
CA GLY A 50 -7.37 2.66 9.30
C GLY A 50 -7.29 1.35 8.48
N LYS A 51 -8.20 1.17 7.52
CA LYS A 51 -8.21 -0.01 6.62
C LYS A 51 -7.49 0.22 5.27
N HIS A 52 -6.82 1.36 5.14
CA HIS A 52 -6.14 1.80 3.93
C HIS A 52 -4.63 1.58 4.06
N LEU A 53 -3.98 1.23 2.96
CA LEU A 53 -2.51 1.18 2.83
C LEU A 53 -2.08 2.29 1.87
N LEU A 54 -1.18 3.15 2.32
CA LEU A 54 -0.63 4.26 1.53
C LEU A 54 0.84 3.96 1.24
N HIS A 55 1.14 3.57 0.00
CA HIS A 55 2.49 3.34 -0.49
C HIS A 55 2.98 4.60 -1.21
N ARG A 56 3.75 5.41 -0.50
CA ARG A 56 4.24 6.73 -0.94
C ARG A 56 5.53 6.59 -1.71
N LEU A 57 5.63 7.34 -2.80
CA LEU A 57 6.72 7.30 -3.76
C LEU A 57 7.43 8.66 -3.85
N ASP A 58 8.70 8.66 -4.19
CA ASP A 58 9.55 9.86 -4.23
C ASP A 58 9.19 10.83 -5.37
N ASN A 59 8.46 10.35 -6.38
CA ASN A 59 7.88 11.19 -7.44
C ASN A 59 6.60 11.95 -7.02
N GLY A 60 6.25 11.93 -5.74
CA GLY A 60 5.08 12.63 -5.20
C GLY A 60 3.75 11.96 -5.48
N MET A 61 3.77 10.67 -5.85
CA MET A 61 2.58 9.83 -6.00
C MET A 61 2.42 8.88 -4.81
N THR A 62 1.20 8.46 -4.57
CA THR A 62 0.85 7.46 -3.57
C THR A 62 -0.03 6.40 -4.21
N LEU A 63 0.44 5.16 -4.19
CA LEU A 63 -0.38 4.00 -4.51
C LEU A 63 -1.18 3.64 -3.26
N HIS A 64 -2.48 3.90 -3.31
CA HIS A 64 -3.43 3.58 -2.26
C HIS A 64 -4.07 2.22 -2.56
N SER A 65 -4.03 1.31 -1.59
CA SER A 65 -4.77 0.05 -1.68
C SER A 65 -5.68 -0.18 -0.47
N HIS A 66 -6.80 -0.87 -0.70
CA HIS A 66 -7.71 -1.33 0.35
C HIS A 66 -8.01 -2.81 0.15
N LEU A 67 -7.71 -3.62 1.17
CA LEU A 67 -7.78 -5.09 1.06
C LEU A 67 -9.22 -5.63 0.91
N ARG A 68 -10.21 -4.97 1.52
CA ARG A 68 -11.61 -5.46 1.61
C ARG A 68 -11.61 -6.86 2.25
N MET A 69 -12.51 -7.78 1.91
CA MET A 69 -12.64 -9.04 2.65
C MET A 69 -11.54 -10.06 2.33
N ASP A 70 -11.19 -10.19 1.05
CA ASP A 70 -10.36 -11.29 0.54
C ASP A 70 -8.97 -10.85 0.05
N GLY A 71 -8.72 -9.53 -0.01
CA GLY A 71 -7.49 -8.99 -0.55
C GLY A 71 -6.29 -9.21 0.37
N ALA A 72 -5.13 -9.44 -0.22
CA ALA A 72 -3.89 -9.63 0.50
C ALA A 72 -2.67 -9.18 -0.31
N TRP A 73 -1.65 -8.71 0.40
CA TRP A 73 -0.29 -8.54 -0.14
C TRP A 73 0.59 -9.72 0.32
N ARG A 74 1.27 -10.36 -0.62
CA ARG A 74 2.27 -11.40 -0.35
C ARG A 74 3.64 -10.90 -0.79
N ILE A 75 4.63 -11.03 0.09
CA ILE A 75 6.02 -10.62 -0.18
C ILE A 75 6.88 -11.87 -0.32
N MET A 76 7.78 -11.87 -1.30
CA MET A 76 8.73 -12.94 -1.59
C MET A 76 10.02 -12.35 -2.17
N ALA A 77 11.12 -13.09 -2.11
CA ALA A 77 12.36 -12.67 -2.74
C ALA A 77 12.16 -12.50 -4.25
N THR A 78 12.76 -11.45 -4.82
CA THR A 78 12.81 -11.25 -6.27
C THR A 78 13.72 -12.30 -6.90
N THR A 79 13.26 -12.95 -7.97
CA THR A 79 14.03 -13.97 -8.71
C THR A 79 14.26 -13.54 -10.15
N THR A 80 15.33 -14.07 -10.75
CA THR A 80 15.63 -13.88 -12.18
C THR A 80 15.80 -15.25 -12.85
N PRO A 81 14.90 -15.67 -13.77
CA PRO A 81 13.71 -14.94 -14.21
C PRO A 81 12.63 -14.87 -13.10
N PRO A 82 11.71 -13.90 -13.16
CA PRO A 82 10.58 -13.84 -12.24
C PRO A 82 9.57 -14.96 -12.54
N PRO A 83 8.80 -15.43 -11.54
CA PRO A 83 7.73 -16.39 -11.77
C PRO A 83 6.59 -15.76 -12.59
N PRO A 84 5.75 -16.57 -13.24
CA PRO A 84 4.56 -16.07 -13.91
C PRO A 84 3.52 -15.60 -12.88
N PHE A 85 3.29 -14.29 -12.77
CA PHE A 85 2.22 -13.70 -11.95
C PHE A 85 0.84 -13.79 -12.63
N GLY A 86 0.50 -14.95 -13.19
CA GLY A 86 -0.63 -15.14 -14.11
C GLY A 86 -1.99 -15.40 -13.45
N ALA A 87 -2.06 -15.56 -12.13
CA ALA A 87 -3.32 -15.82 -11.46
C ALA A 87 -4.33 -14.66 -11.67
N PRO A 88 -5.61 -14.93 -12.00
CA PRO A 88 -6.59 -13.89 -12.32
C PRO A 88 -6.95 -13.00 -11.13
N THR A 89 -6.63 -13.47 -9.91
CA THR A 89 -6.79 -12.70 -8.68
C THR A 89 -5.68 -11.67 -8.48
N VAL A 90 -4.54 -11.77 -9.17
CA VAL A 90 -3.46 -10.77 -9.07
C VAL A 90 -3.98 -9.44 -9.61
N ARG A 91 -3.89 -8.40 -8.78
CA ARG A 91 -4.29 -7.03 -9.08
C ARG A 91 -3.12 -6.06 -9.15
N ALA A 92 -2.00 -6.38 -8.49
CA ALA A 92 -0.79 -5.58 -8.55
C ALA A 92 0.45 -6.44 -8.32
N VAL A 93 1.55 -6.11 -8.99
CA VAL A 93 2.89 -6.63 -8.70
C VAL A 93 3.85 -5.45 -8.67
N LEU A 94 4.51 -5.26 -7.53
CA LEU A 94 5.60 -4.31 -7.35
C LEU A 94 6.85 -5.10 -6.99
N ALA A 95 8.02 -4.74 -7.53
CA ALA A 95 9.26 -5.36 -7.10
C ALA A 95 10.39 -4.34 -6.98
N THR A 96 11.27 -4.58 -6.01
CA THR A 96 12.62 -4.03 -5.89
C THR A 96 13.63 -5.09 -6.33
N ALA A 97 14.93 -4.78 -6.26
CA ALA A 97 15.99 -5.73 -6.56
C ALA A 97 15.91 -6.99 -5.65
N GLU A 98 15.51 -6.83 -4.39
CA GLU A 98 15.48 -7.91 -3.40
C GLU A 98 14.09 -8.52 -3.18
N TRP A 99 13.03 -7.72 -3.25
CA TRP A 99 11.69 -8.14 -2.83
C TRP A 99 10.63 -7.88 -3.89
N THR A 100 9.71 -8.82 -4.04
CA THR A 100 8.51 -8.70 -4.86
C THR A 100 7.27 -8.79 -3.97
N ALA A 101 6.36 -7.83 -4.11
CA ALA A 101 5.05 -7.80 -3.49
C ALA A 101 3.95 -8.06 -4.53
N VAL A 102 3.11 -9.05 -4.27
CA VAL A 102 1.98 -9.44 -5.10
C VAL A 102 0.68 -9.15 -4.35
N GLY A 103 -0.11 -8.22 -4.88
CA GLY A 103 -1.44 -7.87 -4.41
C GLY A 103 -2.49 -8.77 -5.05
N ASN A 104 -3.05 -9.71 -4.29
CA ASN A 104 -4.11 -10.62 -4.74
C ASN A 104 -5.47 -10.14 -4.24
N ALA A 105 -6.50 -10.25 -5.08
CA ALA A 105 -7.90 -9.93 -4.82
C ALA A 105 -8.10 -8.57 -4.14
N LEU A 106 -7.23 -7.58 -4.43
CA LEU A 106 -7.34 -6.24 -3.87
C LEU A 106 -8.69 -5.63 -4.25
N GLY A 107 -9.42 -5.14 -3.25
CA GLY A 107 -10.75 -4.57 -3.46
C GLY A 107 -10.74 -3.13 -3.95
N MET A 108 -9.60 -2.45 -3.92
CA MET A 108 -9.38 -1.10 -4.45
C MET A 108 -7.89 -0.88 -4.67
N LEU A 109 -7.57 -0.17 -5.74
CA LEU A 109 -6.22 0.27 -6.06
C LEU A 109 -6.31 1.60 -6.81
N ASP A 110 -5.77 2.66 -6.21
CA ASP A 110 -5.78 4.01 -6.78
C ASP A 110 -4.36 4.57 -6.77
N LEU A 111 -4.04 5.42 -7.74
CA LEU A 111 -2.80 6.19 -7.76
C LEU A 111 -3.13 7.67 -7.73
N VAL A 112 -2.77 8.34 -6.65
CA VAL A 112 -3.07 9.76 -6.43
C VAL A 112 -1.80 10.54 -6.14
N ARG A 113 -1.83 11.86 -6.30
CA ARG A 113 -0.75 12.70 -5.78
C ARG A 113 -0.74 12.60 -4.25
N THR A 114 0.43 12.52 -3.65
CA THR A 114 0.61 12.40 -2.19
C THR A 114 -0.07 13.57 -1.45
N ARG A 115 -0.02 14.78 -2.00
CA ARG A 115 -0.71 15.96 -1.44
C ARG A 115 -2.25 15.83 -1.41
N ASP A 116 -2.81 14.96 -2.24
CA ASP A 116 -4.25 14.75 -2.39
C ASP A 116 -4.75 13.55 -1.55
N GLU A 117 -3.87 12.83 -0.82
CA GLU A 117 -4.23 11.67 0.02
C GLU A 117 -5.34 11.96 1.04
N ALA A 118 -5.37 13.19 1.58
CA ALA A 118 -6.37 13.60 2.55
C ALA A 118 -7.81 13.50 2.01
N ARG A 119 -8.00 13.54 0.69
CA ARG A 119 -9.31 13.32 0.07
C ARG A 119 -9.81 11.89 0.25
N LEU A 120 -8.89 10.92 0.38
CA LEU A 120 -9.19 9.51 0.52
C LEU A 120 -9.39 9.10 1.98
N VAL A 121 -8.54 9.63 2.88
CA VAL A 121 -8.47 9.15 4.28
C VAL A 121 -8.66 10.24 5.34
N GLY A 122 -8.80 11.52 4.95
CA GLY A 122 -8.88 12.64 5.89
C GLY A 122 -10.11 12.61 6.80
N HIS A 123 -11.14 11.87 6.43
CA HIS A 123 -12.35 11.67 7.23
C HIS A 123 -12.17 10.65 8.38
N LEU A 124 -11.07 9.89 8.42
CA LEU A 124 -10.89 8.77 9.36
C LEU A 124 -10.38 9.17 10.76
N GLY A 125 -10.20 10.46 11.06
CA GLY A 125 -9.60 10.91 12.33
C GLY A 125 -8.14 10.46 12.49
N PRO A 126 -7.47 10.64 13.65
CA PRO A 126 -6.11 10.15 13.91
C PRO A 126 -6.04 8.62 13.97
N ASP A 127 -4.90 8.01 13.61
CA ASP A 127 -4.78 6.54 13.52
C ASP A 127 -4.49 6.03 14.93
N VAL A 128 -5.31 5.12 15.42
CA VAL A 128 -5.20 4.55 16.78
C VAL A 128 -3.87 3.83 16.99
N LEU A 129 -3.28 3.29 15.92
CA LEU A 129 -2.00 2.58 15.95
C LEU A 129 -0.85 3.40 15.36
N GLY A 130 -1.11 4.67 15.03
CA GLY A 130 -0.12 5.60 14.48
C GLY A 130 0.58 6.43 15.56
N PRO A 131 1.76 6.99 15.26
CA PRO A 131 2.52 7.80 16.21
C PRO A 131 1.82 9.12 16.62
N GLY A 132 0.74 9.50 15.94
CA GLY A 132 -0.08 10.68 16.25
C GLY A 132 -1.36 10.38 17.05
N TRP A 133 -1.48 9.20 17.66
CA TRP A 133 -2.60 8.87 18.53
C TRP A 133 -2.51 9.63 19.85
N ASP A 134 -3.56 10.38 20.18
CA ASP A 134 -3.73 11.06 21.47
C ASP A 134 -5.01 10.53 22.12
N SER A 135 -4.85 9.79 23.22
CA SER A 135 -5.96 9.20 23.98
C SER A 135 -6.83 10.25 24.67
N HIS A 136 -6.29 11.42 25.03
CA HIS A 136 -7.05 12.51 25.61
C HIS A 136 -7.93 13.20 24.57
N GLU A 137 -7.41 13.42 23.36
CA GLU A 137 -8.20 13.95 22.24
C GLU A 137 -9.31 12.97 21.82
N ALA A 138 -9.04 11.66 21.84
CA ALA A 138 -10.05 10.66 21.58
C ALA A 138 -11.18 10.69 22.62
N ALA A 139 -10.85 10.80 23.92
CA ALA A 139 -11.84 10.92 24.99
C ALA A 139 -12.69 12.18 24.86
N ARG A 140 -12.10 13.32 24.46
CA ARG A 140 -12.85 14.58 24.22
C ARG A 140 -13.91 14.48 23.12
N ARG A 141 -13.72 13.63 22.11
CA ARG A 141 -14.67 13.45 21.00
C ARG A 141 -15.81 12.47 21.30
N LEU A 142 -15.75 11.77 22.43
CA LEU A 142 -16.75 10.81 22.89
C LEU A 142 -17.71 11.37 23.95
N ALA A 143 -17.42 12.57 24.46
CA ALA A 143 -18.25 13.32 25.41
C ALA A 143 -19.19 14.29 24.67
#